data_AF-A0A8T1TED4-F1
#
_entry.id   AF-A0A8T1TED4-F1
#
_cell.length_a   1.000
_cell.length_b   1.000
_cell.length_c   1.000
_cell.angle_alpha   90.00
_cell.angle_beta   90.00
_cell.angle_gamma   90.00
#
_symmetry.space_group_name_H-M   'P 1'
#
loop_
_entity.id
_entity.type
_entity.pdbx_description
1 polymer ?
#
loop_
_entity_poly.entity_id
_entity_poly.type
_entity_poly.pdbx_seq_one_letter_code
_entity_poly.pdbx_strand_id
1 'polypeptide(L)'
;IPILGPDHQASQYINQKGYFSMVLQALVDHKGRFTNINVGWPGKVHDARVFRNSGLFRRLQEGIYFPDQKITVGDVEMPIVILGDPAYPLMPWLMKPYMGAGCPGQ
;
A
#
# COMPACT_ATOMS: atom_id res chain seq x y z
N ILE A 1 -12.30 4.25 4.36
CA ILE A 1 -12.93 4.43 5.69
C ILE A 1 -14.06 5.44 5.55
N PRO A 2 -15.30 5.13 5.97
CA PRO A 2 -16.41 6.08 5.94
C PRO A 2 -16.12 7.31 6.81
N ILE A 3 -16.51 8.49 6.34
CA ILE A 3 -16.39 9.75 7.09
C ILE A 3 -17.70 10.54 7.00
N LEU A 4 -17.85 11.54 7.86
CA LEU A 4 -18.83 12.60 7.65
C LEU A 4 -18.41 13.44 6.44
N GLY A 5 -19.38 13.92 5.66
CA GLY A 5 -19.10 14.75 4.50
C GLY A 5 -18.36 16.03 4.91
N PRO A 6 -17.21 16.37 4.31
CA PRO A 6 -16.51 17.60 4.64
C PRO A 6 -17.27 18.82 4.09
N ASP A 7 -17.20 19.95 4.79
CA ASP A 7 -17.88 21.20 4.39
C ASP A 7 -17.39 21.74 3.04
N HIS A 8 -16.15 21.41 2.66
CA HIS A 8 -15.52 21.82 1.40
C HIS A 8 -15.11 20.61 0.55
N GLN A 9 -15.32 20.70 -0.77
CA GLN A 9 -14.92 19.68 -1.75
C GLN A 9 -15.49 18.27 -1.49
N ALA A 10 -16.68 18.19 -0.86
CA ALA A 10 -17.37 16.95 -0.50
C ALA A 10 -17.44 15.90 -1.63
N SER A 11 -17.64 16.35 -2.88
CA SER A 11 -17.72 15.48 -4.06
C SER A 11 -16.46 14.65 -4.34
N GLN A 12 -15.29 15.07 -3.86
CA GLN A 12 -14.03 14.33 -4.02
C GLN A 12 -13.93 13.13 -3.07
N TYR A 13 -14.66 13.18 -1.95
CA TYR A 13 -14.64 12.14 -0.92
C TYR A 13 -15.69 11.04 -1.16
N ILE A 14 -16.65 11.27 -2.07
CA ILE A 14 -17.66 10.27 -2.43
C ILE A 14 -16.99 9.11 -3.19
N ASN A 15 -16.96 7.91 -2.65
CA ASN A 15 -16.41 6.77 -3.40
C ASN A 15 -17.39 6.25 -4.47
N GLN A 16 -16.98 5.18 -5.19
CA GLN A 16 -17.81 4.52 -6.20
C GLN A 16 -19.12 3.94 -5.64
N LYS A 17 -19.23 3.75 -4.32
CA LYS A 17 -20.43 3.27 -3.61
C LYS A 17 -21.33 4.40 -3.12
N GLY A 18 -21.02 5.66 -3.45
CA GLY A 18 -21.89 6.80 -3.18
C GLY A 18 -21.80 7.38 -1.76
N TYR A 19 -20.83 6.97 -0.93
CA TYR A 19 -20.65 7.52 0.43
C TYR A 19 -19.31 8.23 0.61
N PHE A 20 -19.26 9.20 1.53
CA PHE A 20 -18.03 9.92 1.85
C PHE A 20 -17.03 9.00 2.54
N SER A 21 -15.80 8.99 2.02
CA SER A 21 -14.74 8.15 2.53
C SER A 21 -13.37 8.77 2.32
N MET A 22 -12.44 8.34 3.16
CA MET A 22 -11.02 8.62 3.04
C MET A 22 -10.23 7.32 2.87
N VAL A 23 -9.13 7.40 2.12
CA VAL A 23 -8.17 6.31 1.97
C VAL A 23 -7.20 6.32 3.15
N LEU A 24 -6.99 5.14 3.73
CA LEU A 24 -5.94 4.84 4.69
C LEU A 24 -4.99 3.86 4.02
N GLN A 25 -3.74 4.25 3.89
CA GLN A 25 -2.65 3.33 3.56
C GLN A 25 -1.94 2.99 4.87
N ALA A 26 -1.78 1.70 5.14
CA ALA A 26 -1.03 1.23 6.29
C ALA A 26 -0.03 0.14 5.86
N LEU A 27 1.19 0.20 6.38
CA LEU A 27 2.15 -0.90 6.31
C LEU A 27 2.13 -1.64 7.64
N VAL A 28 2.05 -2.96 7.57
CA VAL A 28 1.96 -3.84 8.74
C VAL A 28 3.09 -4.86 8.65
N ASP A 29 3.79 -5.07 9.76
CA ASP A 29 4.82 -6.11 9.84
C ASP A 29 4.23 -7.51 10.07
N HIS A 30 5.07 -8.54 9.95
CA HIS A 30 4.73 -9.93 10.26
C HIS A 30 4.16 -10.19 11.67
N LYS A 31 4.29 -9.25 12.62
CA LYS A 31 3.73 -9.34 13.98
C LYS A 31 2.39 -8.61 14.10
N GLY A 32 1.83 -8.13 12.99
CA GLY A 32 0.57 -7.39 12.99
C GLY A 32 0.72 -5.95 13.49
N ARG A 33 1.93 -5.38 13.55
CA ARG A 33 2.17 -4.02 14.03
C ARG A 33 2.19 -3.04 12.87
N PHE A 34 1.48 -1.93 13.01
CA PHE A 34 1.56 -0.82 12.05
C PHE A 34 2.95 -0.17 12.12
N THR A 35 3.68 -0.19 11.01
CA THR A 35 5.02 0.42 10.88
C THR A 35 4.99 1.71 10.08
N ASN A 36 3.94 1.92 9.28
CA ASN A 36 3.68 3.19 8.60
C ASN A 36 2.19 3.39 8.41
N ILE A 37 1.74 4.64 8.55
CA ILE A 37 0.37 5.06 8.32
C ILE A 37 0.40 6.32 7.48
N ASN A 38 -0.41 6.36 6.43
CA ASN A 38 -0.64 7.52 5.57
C ASN A 38 -2.15 7.69 5.37
N VAL A 39 -2.68 8.86 5.76
CA VAL A 39 -4.11 9.20 5.77
C VAL A 39 -4.32 10.58 5.15
N GLY A 40 -5.57 10.95 4.85
CA GLY A 40 -5.90 12.28 4.34
C GLY A 40 -6.31 12.31 2.87
N TRP A 41 -6.28 11.16 2.18
CA TRP A 41 -6.59 11.09 0.77
C TRP A 41 -8.10 10.92 0.55
N PRO A 42 -8.71 11.66 -0.40
CA PRO A 42 -10.12 11.45 -0.75
C PRO A 42 -10.37 10.02 -1.25
N GLY A 43 -11.53 9.45 -0.90
CA GLY A 43 -11.89 8.06 -1.21
C GLY A 43 -11.94 7.68 -2.69
N LYS A 44 -11.93 8.66 -3.60
CA LYS A 44 -11.83 8.43 -5.06
C LYS A 44 -10.40 8.19 -5.54
N VAL A 45 -9.38 8.51 -4.75
CA VAL A 45 -7.99 8.44 -5.20
C VAL A 45 -7.54 6.99 -5.26
N HIS A 46 -6.98 6.58 -6.40
CA HIS A 46 -6.42 5.24 -6.59
C HIS A 46 -5.28 4.95 -5.62
N ASP A 47 -5.25 3.72 -5.09
CA ASP A 47 -4.26 3.28 -4.11
C ASP A 47 -2.82 3.45 -4.62
N ALA A 48 -2.55 3.16 -5.89
CA ALA A 48 -1.25 3.41 -6.54
C ALA A 48 -0.79 4.87 -6.44
N ARG A 49 -1.73 5.82 -6.52
CA ARG A 49 -1.42 7.24 -6.40
C ARG A 49 -1.18 7.63 -4.94
N VAL A 50 -1.98 7.10 -4.01
CA VAL A 50 -1.77 7.31 -2.56
C VAL A 50 -0.40 6.77 -2.14
N PHE A 51 -0.05 5.57 -2.59
CA PHE A 51 1.23 4.94 -2.33
C PHE A 51 2.41 5.76 -2.86
N ARG A 52 2.41 6.13 -4.15
CA ARG A 52 3.49 6.92 -4.75
C ARG A 52 3.72 8.29 -4.09
N ASN A 53 2.67 8.91 -3.57
CA ASN A 53 2.76 10.20 -2.89
C ASN A 53 3.01 10.08 -1.38
N SER A 54 3.15 8.86 -0.85
CA SER A 54 3.39 8.64 0.57
C SER A 54 4.85 8.87 0.96
N GLY A 55 5.09 9.33 2.19
CA GLY A 55 6.43 9.43 2.74
C GLY A 55 7.14 8.07 2.82
N LEU A 56 6.38 6.97 2.91
CA LEU A 56 6.89 5.60 2.85
C LEU A 56 7.58 5.31 1.50
N PHE A 57 6.92 5.63 0.38
CA PHE A 57 7.47 5.41 -0.95
C PHE A 57 8.81 6.11 -1.15
N ARG A 58 8.93 7.36 -0.69
CA ARG A 58 10.19 8.12 -0.73
C ARG A 58 11.30 7.41 0.04
N ARG A 59 11.05 7.01 1.29
CA ARG A 59 12.04 6.32 2.13
C ARG A 59 12.47 4.97 1.55
N LEU A 60 11.56 4.26 0.88
CA LEU A 60 11.84 3.01 0.19
C LEU A 60 12.72 3.23 -1.05
N GLN A 61 12.43 4.26 -1.84
CA GLN A 61 13.25 4.66 -3.00
C GLN A 61 14.66 5.07 -2.58
N GLU A 62 14.79 5.79 -1.46
CA GLU A 62 16.09 6.18 -0.88
C GLU A 62 16.84 5.02 -0.21
N GLY A 63 16.21 3.85 -0.07
CA GLY A 63 16.84 2.68 0.57
C GLY A 63 17.00 2.79 2.09
N ILE A 64 16.37 3.78 2.74
CA ILE A 64 16.53 4.06 4.17
C ILE A 64 15.42 3.48 5.05
N TYR A 65 14.45 2.78 4.45
CA TYR A 65 13.29 2.27 5.18
C TYR A 65 13.52 0.89 5.81
N PHE A 66 14.26 0.02 5.13
CA PHE A 66 14.60 -1.30 5.65
C PHE A 66 16.01 -1.27 6.24
N PRO A 67 16.23 -1.86 7.43
CA PRO A 67 17.58 -2.20 7.84
C PRO A 67 18.18 -3.19 6.83
N ASP A 68 19.51 -3.27 6.76
CA ASP A 68 20.26 -4.14 5.86
C ASP A 68 20.16 -5.62 6.29
N GLN A 69 18.92 -6.08 6.43
CA GLN A 69 18.52 -7.33 7.02
C GLN A 69 18.00 -8.24 5.92
N LYS A 70 18.51 -9.46 5.90
CA LYS A 70 18.08 -10.52 5.00
C LYS A 70 17.33 -11.58 5.78
N ILE A 71 16.40 -12.24 5.11
CA ILE A 71 15.71 -13.42 5.60
C ILE A 71 16.17 -14.61 4.76
N THR A 72 16.41 -15.75 5.38
CA THR A 72 16.76 -16.99 4.68
C THR A 72 15.50 -17.82 4.50
N VAL A 73 15.18 -18.17 3.26
CA VAL A 73 14.05 -19.03 2.91
C VAL A 73 14.61 -20.26 2.20
N GLY A 74 14.61 -21.41 2.89
CA GLY A 74 15.34 -22.59 2.46
C GLY A 74 16.84 -22.31 2.40
N ASP A 75 17.45 -22.47 1.23
CA ASP A 75 18.88 -22.21 0.99
C ASP A 75 19.13 -20.83 0.34
N VAL A 76 18.10 -19.97 0.25
CA VAL A 76 18.18 -18.68 -0.42
C VAL A 76 18.10 -17.54 0.59
N GLU A 77 19.12 -16.68 0.62
CA GLU A 77 19.03 -15.38 1.29
C GLU A 77 18.29 -14.38 0.42
N MET A 78 17.26 -13.75 0.98
CA MET A 78 16.48 -12.73 0.30
C MET A 78 16.36 -11.46 1.17
N PRO A 79 16.30 -10.26 0.56
CA PRO A 79 16.09 -9.03 1.31
C PRO A 79 14.68 -8.98 1.89
N ILE A 80 14.47 -8.13 2.90
CA ILE A 80 13.13 -7.77 3.34
C ILE A 80 12.43 -6.97 2.24
N VAL A 81 11.18 -7.35 1.95
CA VAL A 81 10.34 -6.73 0.93
C VAL A 81 8.95 -6.46 1.48
N ILE A 82 8.26 -5.49 0.89
CA ILE A 82 6.83 -5.25 1.10
C ILE A 82 6.03 -6.14 0.16
N LEU A 83 4.95 -6.73 0.68
CA LEU A 83 3.94 -7.36 -0.16
C LEU A 83 2.85 -6.34 -0.49
N GLY A 84 2.66 -6.06 -1.77
CA GLY A 84 1.66 -5.13 -2.27
C GLY A 84 0.51 -5.80 -2.99
N ASP A 85 -0.53 -5.02 -3.27
CA ASP A 85 -1.60 -5.39 -4.19
C ASP A 85 -1.07 -5.68 -5.63
N PRO A 86 -1.68 -6.61 -6.39
CA PRO A 86 -1.33 -6.88 -7.78
C PRO A 86 -1.32 -5.66 -8.72
N ALA A 87 -2.09 -4.61 -8.39
CA ALA A 87 -2.13 -3.36 -9.15
C ALA A 87 -0.84 -2.52 -9.01
N TYR A 88 0.02 -2.82 -8.04
CA TYR A 88 1.30 -2.13 -7.91
C TYR A 88 2.37 -2.70 -8.85
N PRO A 89 3.31 -1.85 -9.33
CA PRO A 89 4.46 -2.33 -10.08
C PRO A 89 5.41 -3.14 -9.19
N LEU A 90 6.10 -4.12 -9.77
CA LEU A 90 7.17 -4.84 -9.11
C LEU A 90 8.37 -3.89 -8.91
N MET A 91 8.94 -3.84 -7.71
CA MET A 91 10.12 -3.04 -7.37
C MET A 91 11.10 -3.85 -6.50
N PRO A 92 12.38 -3.44 -6.37
CA PRO A 92 13.36 -4.16 -5.55
C PRO A 92 12.93 -4.42 -4.10
N TRP A 93 12.05 -3.58 -3.57
CA TRP A 93 11.52 -3.63 -2.20
C TRP A 93 10.00 -3.83 -2.15
N LEU A 94 9.33 -4.04 -3.29
CA LEU A 94 7.89 -4.29 -3.39
C LEU A 94 7.63 -5.51 -4.28
N MET A 95 7.23 -6.60 -3.65
CA MET A 95 6.75 -7.79 -4.32
C MET A 95 5.23 -7.74 -4.47
N LYS A 96 4.74 -8.28 -5.58
CA LYS A 96 3.31 -8.49 -5.81
C LYS A 96 2.99 -9.99 -5.84
N PRO A 97 1.76 -10.40 -5.47
CA PRO A 97 1.33 -11.78 -5.57
C PRO A 97 1.54 -12.33 -6.97
N TYR A 98 1.99 -13.58 -7.03
CA TYR A 98 2.04 -14.33 -8.28
C TYR A 98 0.62 -14.71 -8.70
N MET A 99 0.13 -14.12 -9.79
CA MET A 99 -1.13 -14.51 -10.42
C MET A 99 -0.84 -15.66 -11.39
N GLY A 100 -0.90 -16.90 -10.89
CA GLY A 100 -0.72 -18.09 -11.72
C GLY A 100 -1.86 -18.27 -12.73
N ALA A 101 -1.57 -18.97 -13.83
CA ALA A 101 -2.52 -19.25 -14.92
C ALA A 101 -3.65 -20.26 -14.56
N GLY A 102 -4.07 -20.33 -13.29
CA GLY A 102 -5.02 -21.33 -12.79
C GLY A 102 -6.00 -20.84 -11.72
N CYS A 103 -6.03 -19.55 -11.40
CA CYS A 103 -7.07 -18.97 -10.55
C CYS A 103 -7.98 -18.09 -11.42
N PRO A 104 -9.09 -18.64 -11.97
CA PRO A 104 -10.08 -17.83 -12.64
C PRO A 104 -10.81 -16.96 -11.61
N GLY A 105 -10.80 -15.64 -11.81
CA GLY A 105 -11.68 -14.71 -11.09
C GLY A 105 -10.97 -13.50 -10.47
N GLN A 106 -10.62 -12.53 -11.31
CA GLN A 106 -11.06 -11.15 -11.07
C GLN A 106 -12.04 -10.80 -12.19
#